data_AF-A0A7W1BV00-F1
#
_entry.id   AF-A0A7W1BV00-F1
#
_cell.length_a   1.000
_cell.length_b   1.000
_cell.length_c   1.000
_cell.angle_alpha   90.00
_cell.angle_beta   90.00
_cell.angle_gamma   90.00
#
_symmetry.space_group_name_H-M   'P 1'
#
loop_
_entity.id
_entity.type
_entity.pdbx_description
1 polymer ?
#
loop_
_entity_poly.entity_id
_entity_poly.type
_entity_poly.pdbx_seq_one_letter_code
_entity_poly.pdbx_strand_id
1 'polypeptide(L)' 'SGYAYTRFGENLYVGALGSASAREVVSAWLQSPGHRANILNPSFRDVGAALVRADGIFYAGAAVVWIAAFASPR' A
#
# COMPACT_ATOMS: atom_id res chain seq x y z
N SER A 1 -11.83 19.59 2.64
CA SER A 1 -11.25 18.24 2.59
C SER A 1 -10.93 17.91 1.13
N GLY A 2 -9.91 17.10 0.90
CA GLY A 2 -9.44 16.75 -0.44
C GLY A 2 -7.95 17.03 -0.59
N TYR A 3 -7.18 16.00 -0.90
CA TYR A 3 -5.80 16.13 -1.35
C TYR A 3 -5.83 16.22 -2.87
N ALA A 4 -5.54 17.39 -3.44
CA ALA A 4 -5.54 17.60 -4.88
C ALA A 4 -4.24 17.06 -5.48
N TYR A 5 -4.34 16.17 -6.46
CA TYR A 5 -3.18 15.52 -7.06
C TYR A 5 -3.18 15.62 -8.60
N THR A 6 -1.98 15.59 -9.18
CA THR A 6 -1.74 15.42 -10.63
C THR A 6 -1.44 13.98 -11.00
N ARG A 7 -0.97 13.17 -10.04
CA ARG A 7 -0.61 11.77 -10.23
C ARG A 7 -0.92 10.97 -8.96
N PHE A 8 -1.32 9.71 -9.15
CA PHE A 8 -1.64 8.78 -8.08
C PHE A 8 -1.10 7.38 -8.40
N GLY A 9 -0.70 6.64 -7.37
CA GLY A 9 -0.34 5.23 -7.42
C GLY A 9 -0.61 4.56 -6.08
N GLU A 10 -0.83 3.26 -6.07
CA GLU A 10 -1.16 2.51 -4.87
C GLU A 10 -0.46 1.16 -4.85
N ASN A 11 0.04 0.77 -3.68
CA ASN A 11 0.43 -0.61 -3.38
C ASN A 11 -0.50 -1.17 -2.29
N LEU A 12 -0.95 -2.41 -2.51
CA LEU A 12 -1.75 -3.18 -1.56
C LEU A 12 -1.01 -4.45 -1.17
N TYR A 13 -1.13 -4.85 0.08
CA TYR A 13 -0.75 -6.18 0.54
C TYR A 13 -1.87 -6.72 1.42
N VAL A 14 -2.36 -7.91 1.10
CA VAL A 14 -3.39 -8.59 1.89
C VAL A 14 -2.76 -9.79 2.59
N GLY A 15 -3.02 -9.89 3.89
CA GLY A 15 -2.53 -10.99 4.72
C GLY A 15 -3.52 -11.33 5.83
N ALA A 16 -3.24 -12.41 6.56
CA ALA A 16 -3.99 -12.72 7.77
C ALA A 16 -3.63 -11.72 8.88
N LEU A 17 -4.51 -11.54 9.85
CA LEU A 17 -4.20 -10.70 11.01
C LEU A 17 -2.92 -11.16 11.71
N GLY A 18 -1.95 -10.24 11.84
CA GLY A 18 -0.64 -10.53 12.45
C GLY A 18 0.35 -11.26 11.53
N SER A 19 0.03 -11.46 10.25
CA SER A 19 0.86 -12.25 9.33
C SER A 19 2.10 -11.54 8.80
N ALA A 20 2.20 -10.22 8.93
CA ALA A 20 3.35 -9.46 8.45
C ALA A 20 3.50 -8.11 9.18
N SER A 21 4.73 -7.76 9.48
CA SER A 21 5.16 -6.43 9.92
C SER A 21 5.28 -5.46 8.75
N ALA A 22 5.30 -4.15 9.04
CA ALA A 22 5.50 -3.12 8.02
C ALA A 22 6.80 -3.33 7.20
N ARG A 23 7.88 -3.82 7.85
CA ARG A 23 9.15 -4.10 7.16
C ARG A 23 9.02 -5.25 6.17
N GLU A 24 8.32 -6.32 6.54
CA GLU A 24 8.09 -7.46 5.66
C GLU A 24 7.19 -7.08 4.48
N VAL A 25 6.16 -6.27 4.70
CA VAL A 25 5.29 -5.75 3.64
C VAL A 25 6.05 -4.87 2.66
N VAL A 26 6.85 -3.91 3.16
CA VAL A 26 7.68 -3.06 2.28
C VAL A 26 8.70 -3.90 1.52
N SER A 27 9.31 -4.91 2.16
CA SER A 27 10.23 -5.83 1.51
C SER A 27 9.54 -6.63 0.39
N ALA A 28 8.31 -7.10 0.63
CA ALA A 28 7.52 -7.82 -0.37
C ALA A 28 7.14 -6.92 -1.56
N TRP A 29 6.71 -5.67 -1.31
CA TRP A 29 6.48 -4.69 -2.38
C TRP A 29 7.75 -4.39 -3.16
N LEU A 30 8.88 -4.22 -2.48
CA LEU A 30 10.17 -4.05 -3.12
C LEU A 30 10.58 -5.28 -3.92
N GLN A 31 10.09 -6.49 -3.68
CA GLN A 31 10.40 -7.67 -4.50
C GLN A 31 9.48 -7.82 -5.72
N SER A 32 8.34 -7.14 -5.74
CA SER A 32 7.39 -7.16 -6.85
C SER A 32 7.69 -6.03 -7.85
N PRO A 33 7.94 -6.29 -9.14
CA PRO A 33 8.27 -5.25 -10.12
C PRO A 33 7.25 -4.10 -10.20
N GLY A 34 5.95 -4.42 -10.17
CA GLY A 34 4.89 -3.40 -10.23
C GLY A 34 4.84 -2.53 -8.98
N HIS A 35 4.89 -3.13 -7.80
CA HIS A 35 4.89 -2.38 -6.54
C HIS A 35 6.19 -1.59 -6.33
N ARG A 36 7.33 -2.17 -6.69
CA ARG A 36 8.64 -1.51 -6.68
C ARG A 36 8.63 -0.27 -7.57
N ALA A 37 7.98 -0.35 -8.75
CA ALA A 37 7.87 0.78 -9.65
C ALA A 37 7.17 1.97 -8.99
N ASN A 38 6.12 1.75 -8.18
CA ASN A 38 5.49 2.83 -7.43
C ASN A 38 6.42 3.43 -6.36
N ILE A 39 7.10 2.60 -5.57
CA ILE A 39 7.99 3.06 -4.49
C ILE A 39 9.18 3.87 -5.03
N LEU A 40 9.73 3.47 -6.17
CA LEU A 40 10.92 4.09 -6.76
C LEU A 40 10.59 5.16 -7.80
N ASN A 41 9.31 5.48 -8.04
CA ASN A 41 8.94 6.47 -9.05
C ASN A 41 9.22 7.89 -8.55
N PRO A 42 10.21 8.61 -9.13
CA PRO A 42 10.56 9.96 -8.68
C PRO A 42 9.51 11.00 -9.05
N SER A 43 8.43 10.64 -9.73
CA SER A 43 7.31 11.56 -10.01
C SER A 43 6.42 11.75 -8.79
N PHE A 44 6.33 10.75 -7.90
CA PHE A 44 5.60 10.88 -6.65
C PHE A 44 6.37 11.74 -5.66
N ARG A 45 5.64 12.51 -4.85
CA ARG A 45 6.20 13.49 -3.90
C ARG A 45 5.75 13.20 -2.48
N ASP A 46 4.53 12.70 -2.33
CA ASP A 46 3.93 12.40 -1.04
C ASP A 46 3.55 10.92 -0.97
N VAL A 47 3.59 10.38 0.26
CA VAL A 47 3.14 9.02 0.57
C VAL A 47 2.26 9.03 1.81
N GLY A 48 1.14 8.34 1.74
CA GLY A 48 0.30 7.97 2.88
C GLY A 48 0.31 6.46 3.07
N ALA A 49 0.32 5.99 4.32
CA ALA A 49 0.28 4.57 4.64
C ALA A 49 -0.85 4.27 5.62
N ALA A 50 -1.48 3.11 5.47
CA ALA A 50 -2.52 2.64 6.36
C ALA A 50 -2.47 1.12 6.54
N LEU A 51 -2.93 0.66 7.69
CA LEU A 51 -3.22 -0.75 7.99
C LEU A 51 -4.68 -0.83 8.42
N VAL A 52 -5.47 -1.64 7.72
CA VAL A 52 -6.90 -1.77 7.96
C VAL A 52 -7.24 -3.24 8.19
N ARG A 53 -8.03 -3.53 9.23
CA ARG A 53 -8.66 -4.85 9.37
C ARG A 53 -9.78 -4.96 8.35
N ALA A 54 -9.75 -6.01 7.54
CA ALA A 54 -10.69 -6.24 6.46
C ALA A 54 -11.22 -7.66 6.55
N ASP A 55 -12.12 -7.89 7.52
CA ASP A 55 -12.73 -9.20 7.72
C ASP A 55 -13.57 -9.58 6.49
N GLY A 56 -13.46 -10.83 6.03
CA GLY A 56 -14.25 -11.35 4.91
C GLY A 56 -13.71 -11.05 3.51
N ILE A 57 -12.53 -10.41 3.38
CA ILE A 57 -11.82 -10.33 2.09
C ILE A 57 -11.25 -11.71 1.70
N PHE A 58 -11.46 -12.12 0.44
CA PHE A 58 -11.00 -13.39 -0.16
C PHE A 58 -11.47 -14.69 0.54
N TYR A 59 -12.65 -14.69 1.18
CA TYR A 59 -13.15 -15.82 1.98
C TYR A 59 -12.25 -16.23 3.16
N ALA A 60 -11.21 -15.44 3.45
CA ALA A 60 -10.38 -15.59 4.62
C ALA A 60 -11.11 -15.01 5.84
N GLY A 61 -10.81 -15.54 7.02
CA GLY A 61 -11.31 -15.02 8.30
C GLY A 61 -10.80 -13.60 8.61
N ALA A 62 -10.23 -13.39 9.79
CA ALA A 62 -9.67 -12.08 10.14
C ALA A 62 -8.46 -11.74 9.25
N ALA A 63 -8.64 -10.82 8.31
CA ALA A 63 -7.60 -10.37 7.39
C ALA A 63 -7.24 -8.91 7.62
N VAL A 64 -6.07 -8.52 7.13
CA VAL A 64 -5.59 -7.13 7.12
C VAL A 64 -5.13 -6.73 5.73
N VAL A 65 -5.32 -5.45 5.42
CA VAL A 65 -4.81 -4.82 4.21
C VAL A 65 -3.85 -3.71 4.60
N TRP A 66 -2.63 -3.83 4.11
CA TRP A 66 -1.65 -2.75 4.12
C TRP A 66 -1.76 -1.95 2.83
N ILE A 67 -1.74 -0.64 2.97
CA ILE A 67 -1.95 0.31 1.89
C ILE A 67 -0.78 1.30 1.92
N ALA A 68 -0.16 1.53 0.76
CA ALA A 68 0.69 2.68 0.53
C ALA A 68 0.17 3.45 -0.69
N ALA A 69 -0.34 4.65 -0.45
CA ALA A 69 -0.82 5.57 -1.46
C ALA A 69 0.25 6.62 -1.77
N PHE A 70 0.64 6.73 -3.04
CA PHE A 70 1.64 7.67 -3.52
C PHE A 70 0.94 8.73 -4.36
N ALA A 71 1.33 9.99 -4.18
CA ALA A 71 0.73 11.07 -4.95
C ALA A 71 1.72 12.19 -5.24
N SER A 72 1.38 12.99 -6.24
CA SER A 72 2.03 14.26 -6.53
C SER A 72 0.99 15.36 -6.38
N PRO A 73 1.23 16.38 -5.55
CA PRO A 73 0.26 17.45 -5.36
C PRO A 73 0.02 18.21 -6.67
N ARG A 74 -1.16 18.84 -6.76
CA ARG A 74 -1.57 19.66 -7.90
C ARG A 74 -1.01 21.07 -7.84
#